data_AF-A0A923YVU8-F1
#
_entry.id   AF-A0A923YVU8-F1
#
_cell.length_a   1.000
_cell.length_b   1.000
_cell.length_c   1.000
_cell.angle_alpha   90.00
_cell.angle_beta   90.00
_cell.angle_gamma   90.00
#
_symmetry.space_group_name_H-M   'P 1'
#
loop_
_entity.id
_entity.type
_entity.pdbx_description
1 polymer ?
#
loop_
_entity_poly.entity_id
_entity_poly.type
_entity_poly.pdbx_seq_one_letter_code
_entity_poly.pdbx_strand_id
1 'polypeptide(L)'
;EQVATRVNPDDAGLPHHPLSALRGGSAAFNAAALTRLLAGEPGAYRGAVLFNAAAALQVAEVPADWPGGVAQAAAAIDSGAAARLLAAWIAA
;
A
#
# COMPACT_ATOMS: atom_id res chain seq x y z
N GLU A 1 25.43 -6.71 8.49
CA GLU A 1 24.17 -7.48 8.46
C GLU A 1 23.99 -8.12 7.09
N GLN A 2 23.41 -9.31 7.02
CA GLN A 2 23.01 -9.89 5.73
C GLN A 2 21.72 -9.19 5.28
N VAL A 3 21.80 -8.38 4.23
CA VAL A 3 20.61 -7.89 3.54
C VAL A 3 19.95 -9.10 2.88
N ALA A 4 18.75 -9.47 3.32
CA ALA A 4 17.98 -10.49 2.65
C ALA A 4 17.83 -10.11 1.16
N THR A 5 18.25 -11.00 0.26
CA THR A 5 18.22 -10.73 -1.19
C THR A 5 16.82 -10.84 -1.79
N ARG A 6 15.84 -11.29 -1.00
CA ARG A 6 14.43 -11.38 -1.34
C ARG A 6 13.57 -11.05 -0.12
N VAL A 7 12.42 -10.45 -0.37
CA VAL A 7 11.38 -10.16 0.61
C VAL A 7 10.07 -10.72 0.07
N ASN A 8 9.29 -11.35 0.94
CA ASN A 8 7.99 -11.93 0.66
C ASN A 8 6.87 -11.17 1.39
N PRO A 9 5.61 -11.28 0.94
CA PRO A 9 4.46 -10.72 1.65
C PRO A 9 4.39 -11.13 3.13
N ASP A 10 4.77 -12.37 3.47
CA ASP A 10 4.73 -12.90 4.84
C ASP A 10 5.69 -12.14 5.78
N ASP A 11 6.83 -11.65 5.27
CA ASP A 11 7.79 -10.84 6.03
C ASP A 11 7.15 -9.53 6.50
N ALA A 12 6.15 -9.04 5.76
CA ALA A 12 5.36 -7.85 6.06
C ALA A 12 4.01 -8.14 6.73
N GLY A 13 3.75 -9.40 7.11
CA GLY A 13 2.48 -9.81 7.70
C GLY A 13 1.30 -9.74 6.73
N LEU A 14 1.55 -9.78 5.41
CA LEU A 14 0.54 -9.71 4.37
C LEU A 14 0.32 -11.08 3.71
N PRO A 15 -0.92 -11.42 3.34
CA PRO A 15 -1.20 -12.67 2.64
C PRO A 15 -0.70 -12.64 1.19
N HIS A 16 -0.42 -13.84 0.66
CA HIS A 16 -0.17 -14.01 -0.77
C HIS A 16 -1.47 -13.90 -1.58
N HIS A 17 -1.35 -13.30 -2.76
CA HIS A 17 -2.44 -13.21 -3.73
C HIS A 17 -1.96 -13.61 -5.13
N PRO A 18 -2.84 -14.21 -5.96
CA PRO A 18 -2.48 -14.51 -7.35
C PRO A 18 -2.31 -13.19 -8.13
N LEU A 19 -1.39 -13.18 -9.10
CA LEU A 19 -1.14 -11.99 -9.94
C LEU A 19 -2.41 -11.49 -10.64
N SER A 20 -3.33 -12.40 -11.00
CA SER A 20 -4.62 -12.05 -11.60
C SER A 20 -5.48 -11.15 -10.71
N ALA A 21 -5.33 -11.21 -9.38
CA ALA A 21 -6.06 -10.36 -8.44
C ALA A 21 -5.56 -8.90 -8.41
N LEU A 22 -4.42 -8.61 -9.01
CA LEU A 22 -3.86 -7.26 -9.16
C LEU A 22 -4.06 -6.69 -10.57
N ARG A 23 -4.76 -7.42 -11.44
CA ARG A 23 -4.92 -7.01 -12.84
C ARG A 23 -5.74 -5.72 -12.92
N GLY A 24 -5.09 -4.67 -13.42
CA GLY A 24 -5.74 -3.40 -13.73
C GLY A 24 -6.62 -3.47 -14.98
N GLY A 25 -7.33 -2.38 -15.23
CA GLY A 25 -8.20 -2.19 -16.38
C GLY A 25 -7.91 -0.88 -17.11
N SER A 26 -8.98 -0.25 -17.63
CA SER A 26 -8.91 1.09 -18.19
C SER A 26 -8.49 2.13 -17.16
N ALA A 27 -8.13 3.34 -17.62
CA ALA A 27 -7.83 4.46 -16.73
C ALA A 27 -8.97 4.74 -15.74
N ALA A 28 -10.22 4.77 -16.21
CA ALA A 28 -11.40 4.96 -15.35
C ALA A 28 -11.58 3.83 -14.32
N PHE A 29 -11.32 2.58 -14.73
CA PHE A 29 -11.35 1.44 -13.81
C PHE A 29 -10.29 1.56 -12.71
N ASN A 30 -9.05 1.88 -13.07
CA ASN A 30 -7.95 2.01 -12.11
C ASN A 30 -8.17 3.20 -11.17
N ALA A 31 -8.71 4.31 -11.67
CA ALA A 31 -9.07 5.46 -10.84
C ALA A 31 -10.14 5.08 -9.80
N ALA A 32 -11.21 4.38 -10.23
CA ALA A 32 -12.25 3.90 -9.32
C ALA A 32 -11.69 2.90 -8.30
N ALA A 33 -10.79 2.00 -8.70
CA ALA A 33 -10.12 1.07 -7.80
C ALA A 33 -9.27 1.78 -6.75
N LEU A 34 -8.50 2.80 -7.16
CA LEU A 34 -7.73 3.63 -6.24
C LEU A 34 -8.63 4.39 -5.27
N THR A 35 -9.75 4.97 -5.74
CA THR A 35 -10.71 5.65 -4.86
C THR A 35 -11.29 4.71 -3.80
N ARG A 36 -11.69 3.49 -4.17
CA ARG A 36 -12.20 2.51 -3.19
C ARG A 36 -11.12 2.04 -2.23
N LEU A 37 -9.89 1.81 -2.71
CA LEU A 37 -8.74 1.51 -1.86
C LEU A 37 -8.52 2.61 -0.81
N LEU A 38 -8.50 3.89 -1.24
CA LEU A 38 -8.30 5.03 -0.35
C LEU A 38 -9.47 5.25 0.63
N ALA A 39 -10.64 4.67 0.34
CA ALA A 39 -11.78 4.57 1.26
C ALA A 39 -11.71 3.34 2.19
N GLY A 40 -10.63 2.55 2.13
CA GLY A 40 -10.39 1.41 3.02
C GLY A 40 -10.84 0.04 2.47
N GLU A 41 -11.18 -0.07 1.18
CA GLU A 41 -11.57 -1.37 0.60
C GLU A 41 -10.46 -2.43 0.80
N PRO A 42 -10.74 -3.57 1.47
CA PRO A 42 -9.75 -4.63 1.64
C PRO A 42 -9.57 -5.42 0.34
N GLY A 43 -8.43 -6.11 0.21
CA GLY A 43 -8.18 -7.03 -0.89
C GLY A 43 -6.74 -7.01 -1.39
N ALA A 44 -6.48 -7.77 -2.46
CA ALA A 44 -5.14 -7.94 -3.03
C ALA A 44 -4.48 -6.60 -3.40
N TYR A 45 -5.25 -5.69 -4.00
CA TYR A 45 -4.75 -4.36 -4.37
C TYR A 45 -4.30 -3.56 -3.15
N ARG A 46 -5.06 -3.60 -2.05
CA ARG A 46 -4.66 -2.98 -0.77
C ARG A 46 -3.38 -3.61 -0.23
N GLY A 47 -3.30 -4.93 -0.21
CA GLY A 47 -2.08 -5.64 0.23
C GLY A 47 -0.85 -5.22 -0.57
N ALA A 48 -0.95 -5.15 -1.89
CA ALA A 48 0.15 -4.71 -2.75
C ALA A 48 0.56 -3.25 -2.49
N VAL A 49 -0.39 -2.34 -2.26
CA VAL A 49 -0.08 -0.94 -1.94
C VAL A 49 0.57 -0.82 -0.56
N LEU A 50 0.08 -1.53 0.44
CA LEU A 50 0.68 -1.56 1.78
C LEU A 50 2.11 -2.08 1.76
N PHE A 51 2.38 -3.14 1.01
CA PHE A 51 3.73 -3.70 0.86
C PHE A 51 4.70 -2.68 0.25
N ASN A 52 4.31 -2.03 -0.86
CA ASN A 52 5.16 -1.02 -1.51
C ASN A 52 5.34 0.24 -0.64
N ALA A 53 4.30 0.66 0.07
CA ALA A 53 4.39 1.80 0.99
C ALA A 53 5.32 1.50 2.18
N ALA A 54 5.26 0.28 2.75
CA ALA A 54 6.18 -0.16 3.80
C ALA A 54 7.64 -0.11 3.32
N ALA A 55 7.91 -0.59 2.10
CA ALA A 55 9.24 -0.50 1.49
C ALA A 55 9.71 0.96 1.34
N ALA A 56 8.83 1.86 0.91
CA ALA A 56 9.14 3.28 0.77
C ALA A 56 9.43 3.95 2.14
N LEU A 57 8.67 3.59 3.18
CA LEU A 57 8.91 4.08 4.55
C LEU A 57 10.28 3.62 5.09
N GLN A 58 10.66 2.37 4.80
CA GLN A 58 11.97 1.84 5.18
C GLN A 58 13.12 2.58 4.48
N VAL A 59 12.97 2.90 3.18
CA VAL A 59 13.94 3.72 2.43
C VAL A 59 14.04 5.14 2.98
N ALA A 60 12.93 5.69 3.47
CA ALA A 60 12.89 7.01 4.09
C ALA A 60 13.42 7.07 5.53
N GLU A 61 14.01 5.96 6.03
CA GLU A 61 14.52 5.83 7.41
C GLU A 61 13.46 6.16 8.47
N VAL A 62 12.17 6.02 8.13
CA VAL A 62 11.08 6.14 9.09
C VAL A 62 11.02 4.81 9.84
N PRO A 63 11.27 4.79 11.17
CA PRO A 63 11.57 3.56 11.89
C PRO A 63 10.35 2.64 11.93
N ALA A 64 10.35 1.66 11.04
CA ALA A 64 9.40 0.57 11.03
C ALA A 64 10.05 -0.63 10.33
N ASP A 65 10.01 -1.79 10.98
CA ASP A 65 10.20 -3.07 10.30
C ASP A 65 9.07 -3.30 9.29
N TRP A 66 9.14 -4.36 8.49
CA TRP A 66 8.12 -4.63 7.47
C TRP A 66 6.67 -4.62 8.03
N PRO A 67 6.35 -5.30 9.16
CA PRO A 67 5.03 -5.21 9.77
C PRO A 67 4.67 -3.80 10.26
N GLY A 68 5.60 -3.08 10.88
CA GLY A 68 5.38 -1.70 11.33
C GLY A 68 5.10 -0.76 10.15
N GLY A 69 5.83 -0.92 9.04
CA GLY A 69 5.66 -0.11 7.83
C GLY A 69 4.30 -0.35 7.20
N VAL A 70 3.85 -1.62 7.16
CA VAL A 70 2.49 -1.97 6.74
C VAL A 70 1.44 -1.36 7.67
N ALA A 71 1.65 -1.41 8.99
CA ALA A 71 0.72 -0.83 9.96
C ALA A 71 0.60 0.69 9.80
N GLN A 72 1.72 1.40 9.58
CA GLN A 72 1.72 2.84 9.34
C GLN A 72 1.06 3.20 8.00
N ALA A 73 1.34 2.44 6.93
CA ALA A 73 0.67 2.63 5.64
C ALA A 73 -0.84 2.38 5.74
N ALA A 74 -1.25 1.35 6.49
CA ALA A 74 -2.66 1.04 6.75
C ALA A 74 -3.32 2.17 7.52
N ALA A 75 -2.69 2.70 8.57
CA ALA A 75 -3.21 3.84 9.32
C ALA A 75 -3.40 5.10 8.44
N ALA A 76 -2.50 5.34 7.47
CA ALA A 76 -2.63 6.44 6.53
C ALA A 76 -3.85 6.30 5.60
N ILE A 77 -4.16 5.07 5.16
CA ILE A 77 -5.37 4.77 4.38
C ILE A 77 -6.61 4.86 5.27
N ASP A 78 -6.63 4.14 6.38
CA ASP A 78 -7.82 3.92 7.21
C ASP A 78 -8.26 5.21 7.93
N SER A 79 -7.34 6.13 8.23
CA SER A 79 -7.65 7.47 8.75
C SER A 79 -8.11 8.46 7.67
N GLY A 80 -8.09 8.07 6.40
CA GLY A 80 -8.34 8.92 5.24
C GLY A 80 -7.26 9.96 4.96
N ALA A 81 -6.11 9.92 5.64
CA ALA A 81 -5.03 10.88 5.43
C ALA A 81 -4.49 10.83 3.99
N ALA A 82 -4.32 9.62 3.45
CA ALA A 82 -3.90 9.43 2.05
C ALA A 82 -4.92 10.02 1.05
N ALA A 83 -6.21 9.80 1.29
CA ALA A 83 -7.28 10.36 0.45
C ALA A 83 -7.30 11.89 0.48
N ARG A 84 -7.18 12.49 1.68
CA ARG A 84 -7.13 13.95 1.84
C ARG A 84 -5.91 14.57 1.16
N LEU A 85 -4.75 13.92 1.25
CA LEU A 85 -3.52 14.38 0.59
C LEU A 85 -3.69 14.40 -0.93
N LEU A 86 -4.22 13.32 -1.51
CA LEU A 86 -4.50 13.27 -2.94
C LEU A 86 -5.48 14.38 -3.38
N ALA A 87 -6.54 14.60 -2.61
CA ALA A 87 -7.49 15.67 -2.89
C ALA A 87 -6.84 17.06 -2.85
N ALA A 88 -5.93 17.31 -1.89
CA ALA A 88 -5.19 18.55 -1.80
C ALA A 88 -4.26 18.77 -3.00
N TRP A 89 -3.59 17.71 -3.50
CA TRP A 89 -2.77 17.79 -4.70
C TRP A 89 -3.58 18.04 -5.98
N ILE A 90 -4.81 17.53 -6.07
CA ILE A 90 -5.71 17.80 -7.21
C ILE A 90 -6.18 19.26 -7.22
N ALA A 91 -6.33 19.87 -6.04
CA ALA A 91 -6.82 21.24 -5.89
C ALA A 91 -5.72 22.32 -6.02
N ALA A 92 -4.45 21.92 -6.02
CA ALA A 92 -3.29 22.80 -6.16
C ALA A 92 -2.93 23.03 -7.64
#